data_AF-A0A1W9RW59-F1
#
_entry.id   AF-A0A1W9RW59-F1
#
_cell.length_a   1.000
_cell.length_b   1.000
_cell.length_c   1.000
_cell.angle_alpha   90.00
_cell.angle_beta   90.00
_cell.angle_gamma   90.00
#
_symmetry.space_group_name_H-M   'P 1'
#
loop_
_entity.id
_entity.type
_entity.pdbx_description
1 polymer ?
#
loop_
_entity_poly.entity_id
_entity_poly.type
_entity_poly.pdbx_seq_one_letter_code
_entity_poly.pdbx_strand_id
1 'polypeptide(L)'
;MDRIDRRNIILIFLLTVFVFSIGFRNGFLTFDDPGLILNNPRIRSLSVDNILNIMTPHSGASYQPLRDISYAIDYAVAGTSHTVIYLHNLLLYLVNIFLVYLILARLFNRRELAFWVTAMFALHPVHIESVVWASARKDVLSGAFFFLAIALYITGGDRLSKKGWWKYILSFIFFVLSVLAKQTTVTLPFVLLLLAFFLDRAKRKKRLLFLIPFFLITVFPVFFVLFKSGVLSSHFRYGNPYISLLTAVR
;
A
#
# COMPACT_ATOMS: atom_id res chain seq x y z
N MET A 1 -13.64 -15.81 -15.67
CA MET A 1 -13.22 -14.41 -15.90
C MET A 1 -14.34 -13.57 -16.52
N ASP A 2 -15.53 -14.14 -16.76
CA ASP A 2 -16.67 -13.50 -17.45
C ASP A 2 -17.45 -12.45 -16.63
N ARG A 3 -16.82 -11.87 -15.59
CA ARG A 3 -17.48 -10.90 -14.69
C ARG A 3 -16.85 -9.51 -14.74
N ILE A 4 -15.75 -9.35 -15.47
CA ILE A 4 -15.03 -8.09 -15.63
C ILE A 4 -15.50 -7.45 -16.93
N ASP A 5 -16.24 -6.36 -16.83
CA ASP A 5 -16.61 -5.57 -17.99
C ASP A 5 -15.46 -4.62 -18.33
N ARG A 6 -14.77 -4.90 -19.46
CA ARG A 6 -13.62 -4.11 -19.90
C ARG A 6 -14.00 -2.67 -20.19
N ARG A 7 -15.22 -2.42 -20.71
CA ARG A 7 -15.69 -1.08 -21.05
C ARG A 7 -15.78 -0.20 -19.80
N ASN A 8 -16.30 -0.77 -18.72
CA ASN A 8 -16.47 -0.07 -17.43
C ASN A 8 -15.11 0.36 -16.85
N ILE A 9 -14.11 -0.52 -16.88
CA ILE A 9 -12.75 -0.19 -16.40
C ILE A 9 -12.12 0.89 -17.27
N ILE A 10 -12.20 0.75 -18.61
CA ILE A 10 -11.64 1.73 -19.54
C ILE A 10 -12.26 3.12 -19.28
N LEU A 11 -13.57 3.19 -19.10
CA LEU A 11 -14.26 4.45 -18.79
C LEU A 11 -13.75 5.07 -17.48
N ILE A 12 -13.66 4.28 -16.40
CA ILE A 12 -13.15 4.77 -15.10
C ILE A 12 -11.71 5.26 -15.25
N PHE A 13 -10.87 4.53 -15.99
CA PHE A 13 -9.48 4.91 -16.22
C PHE A 13 -9.35 6.22 -16.98
N LEU A 14 -10.10 6.37 -18.07
CA LEU A 14 -10.10 7.61 -18.86
C LEU A 14 -10.55 8.81 -18.01
N LEU A 15 -11.62 8.66 -17.22
CA LEU A 15 -12.10 9.71 -16.33
C LEU A 15 -11.07 10.04 -15.24
N THR A 16 -10.45 9.03 -14.64
CA THR A 16 -9.41 9.22 -13.61
C THR A 16 -8.22 9.96 -14.21
N VAL A 17 -7.69 9.51 -15.35
CA VAL A 17 -6.56 10.17 -16.02
C VAL A 17 -6.91 11.61 -16.40
N PHE A 18 -8.13 11.87 -16.86
CA PHE A 18 -8.59 13.22 -17.17
C PHE A 18 -8.59 14.12 -15.93
N VAL A 19 -9.21 13.70 -14.82
CA VAL A 19 -9.27 14.48 -13.57
C VAL A 19 -7.88 14.72 -12.99
N PHE A 20 -7.04 13.68 -12.98
CA PHE A 20 -5.70 13.76 -12.43
C PHE A 20 -4.67 14.34 -13.41
N SER A 21 -5.04 14.65 -14.67
CA SER A 21 -4.10 15.23 -15.65
C SER A 21 -3.48 16.55 -15.17
N ILE A 22 -4.19 17.31 -14.34
CA ILE A 22 -3.70 18.57 -13.76
C ILE A 22 -2.45 18.38 -12.91
N GLY A 23 -2.25 17.19 -12.31
CA GLY A 23 -1.09 16.90 -11.47
C GLY A 23 0.24 16.97 -12.23
N PHE A 24 0.25 16.79 -13.56
CA PHE A 24 1.46 16.95 -14.38
C PHE A 24 1.98 18.39 -14.42
N ARG A 25 1.13 19.38 -14.12
CA ARG A 25 1.52 20.80 -14.06
C ARG A 25 2.09 21.21 -12.71
N ASN A 26 1.93 20.37 -11.69
CA ASN A 26 2.45 20.67 -10.36
C ASN A 26 3.96 20.40 -10.32
N GLY A 27 4.66 21.08 -9.41
CA GLY A 27 6.06 20.81 -9.10
C GLY A 27 6.20 20.14 -7.73
N PHE A 28 7.44 19.97 -7.28
CA PHE A 28 7.71 19.51 -5.93
C PHE A 28 7.23 20.54 -4.88
N LEU A 29 6.65 20.04 -3.79
CA LEU A 29 6.22 20.82 -2.64
C LEU A 29 7.37 20.98 -1.64
N THR A 30 7.40 22.10 -0.90
CA THR A 30 8.47 22.43 0.06
C THR A 30 8.41 21.67 1.40
N PHE A 31 7.49 20.74 1.56
CA PHE A 31 7.35 19.92 2.77
C PHE A 31 8.29 18.71 2.73
N ASP A 32 7.78 17.52 2.38
CA ASP A 32 8.54 16.27 2.47
C ASP A 32 9.43 16.01 1.24
N ASP A 33 9.11 16.61 0.08
CA ASP A 33 9.80 16.29 -1.19
C ASP A 33 11.31 16.59 -1.14
N PRO A 34 11.78 17.70 -0.53
CA PRO A 34 13.20 17.94 -0.37
C PRO A 34 13.89 16.84 0.42
N GLY A 35 13.31 16.42 1.55
CA GLY A 35 13.92 15.41 2.43
C GLY A 35 13.87 13.99 1.88
N LEU A 36 12.77 13.62 1.21
CA LEU A 36 12.55 12.25 0.73
C LEU A 36 13.10 12.01 -0.68
N ILE A 37 13.06 13.02 -1.54
CA ILE A 37 13.31 12.87 -2.98
C ILE A 37 14.50 13.72 -3.46
N LEU A 38 14.56 15.02 -3.14
CA LEU A 38 15.55 15.93 -3.76
C LEU A 38 16.92 15.95 -3.06
N ASN A 39 16.97 15.71 -1.75
CA ASN A 39 18.21 15.76 -0.97
C ASN A 39 18.56 14.41 -0.34
N ASN A 40 17.85 13.35 -0.71
CA ASN A 40 18.04 12.03 -0.13
C ASN A 40 19.17 11.27 -0.86
N PRO A 41 20.35 11.08 -0.26
CA PRO A 41 21.47 10.39 -0.91
C PRO A 41 21.20 8.88 -1.11
N ARG A 42 20.28 8.31 -0.33
CA ARG A 42 20.02 6.85 -0.33
C ARG A 42 19.37 6.39 -1.62
N ILE A 43 18.64 7.26 -2.32
CA ILE A 43 17.93 6.94 -3.56
C ILE A 43 18.73 7.29 -4.83
N ARG A 44 19.96 7.77 -4.70
CA ARG A 44 20.77 8.25 -5.83
C ARG A 44 21.44 7.14 -6.64
N SER A 45 21.32 5.89 -6.21
CA SER A 45 21.89 4.73 -6.89
C SER A 45 21.09 3.48 -6.53
N LEU A 46 21.06 2.52 -7.46
CA LEU A 46 20.57 1.15 -7.24
C LEU A 46 21.72 0.18 -6.91
N SER A 47 22.87 0.69 -6.46
CA SER A 47 23.97 -0.14 -5.97
C SER A 47 23.54 -0.98 -4.77
N VAL A 48 24.22 -2.12 -4.58
CA VAL A 48 23.98 -3.01 -3.42
C VAL A 48 24.10 -2.24 -2.11
N ASP A 49 25.11 -1.37 -1.98
CA ASP A 49 25.31 -0.53 -0.79
C ASP A 49 24.14 0.42 -0.53
N ASN A 50 23.60 1.06 -1.55
CA ASN A 50 22.43 1.93 -1.42
C ASN A 50 21.18 1.13 -1.04
N ILE A 51 20.97 -0.04 -1.62
CA ILE A 51 19.82 -0.90 -1.29
C ILE A 51 19.93 -1.40 0.16
N LEU A 52 21.11 -1.86 0.58
CA LEU A 52 21.36 -2.25 1.97
C LEU A 52 21.16 -1.08 2.92
N ASN A 53 21.63 0.11 2.54
CA ASN A 53 21.39 1.32 3.31
C ASN A 53 19.89 1.60 3.42
N ILE A 54 19.10 1.55 2.33
CA ILE A 54 17.64 1.72 2.33
C ILE A 54 16.95 0.72 3.28
N MET A 55 17.37 -0.54 3.23
CA MET A 55 16.83 -1.62 4.08
C MET A 55 17.25 -1.51 5.55
N THR A 56 18.19 -0.63 5.88
CA THR A 56 18.63 -0.40 7.26
C THR A 56 17.83 0.73 7.91
N PRO A 57 17.17 0.50 9.08
CA PRO A 57 16.46 1.56 9.78
C PRO A 57 17.40 2.63 10.34
N HIS A 58 17.12 3.91 10.07
CA HIS A 58 17.88 5.04 10.62
C HIS A 58 17.10 5.77 11.72
N SER A 59 17.79 6.49 12.61
CA SER A 59 17.13 7.31 13.64
C SER A 59 16.51 8.56 12.99
N GLY A 60 15.28 8.92 13.36
CA GLY A 60 14.60 10.13 12.87
C GLY A 60 13.98 10.05 11.47
N ALA A 61 14.26 9.00 10.68
CA ALA A 61 13.64 8.79 9.37
C ALA A 61 12.50 7.75 9.44
N SER A 62 11.44 7.97 8.64
CA SER A 62 10.37 6.98 8.47
C SER A 62 10.89 5.74 7.74
N TYR A 63 10.81 4.57 8.39
CA TYR A 63 11.28 3.31 7.80
C TYR A 63 10.24 2.76 6.82
N GLN A 64 10.43 3.10 5.54
CA GLN A 64 9.56 2.73 4.40
C GLN A 64 10.43 2.30 3.20
N PRO A 65 11.17 1.18 3.30
CA PRO A 65 12.19 0.83 2.33
C PRO A 65 11.67 0.62 0.90
N LEU A 66 10.47 0.08 0.71
CA LEU A 66 9.93 -0.11 -0.64
C LEU A 66 9.56 1.21 -1.31
N ARG A 67 9.12 2.22 -0.54
CA ARG A 67 8.93 3.57 -1.04
C ARG A 67 10.26 4.12 -1.55
N ASP A 68 11.31 4.04 -0.73
CA ASP A 68 12.63 4.59 -1.07
C ASP A 68 13.26 3.86 -2.26
N ILE A 69 13.14 2.53 -2.34
CA ILE A 69 13.57 1.75 -3.51
C ILE A 69 12.83 2.19 -4.77
N SER A 70 11.51 2.41 -4.67
CA SER A 70 10.76 2.88 -5.83
C SER A 70 11.23 4.27 -6.31
N TYR A 71 11.62 5.18 -5.40
CA TYR A 71 12.22 6.45 -5.81
C TYR A 71 13.63 6.28 -6.38
N ALA A 72 14.40 5.30 -5.91
CA ALA A 72 15.70 4.99 -6.50
C ALA A 72 15.57 4.46 -7.94
N ILE A 73 14.52 3.70 -8.22
CA ILE A 73 14.17 3.26 -9.58
C ILE A 73 13.83 4.48 -10.44
N ASP A 74 12.97 5.38 -9.97
CA ASP A 74 12.65 6.61 -10.70
C ASP A 74 13.88 7.47 -10.97
N TYR A 75 14.78 7.57 -9.98
CA TYR A 75 16.03 8.29 -10.14
C TYR A 75 16.92 7.67 -11.21
N ALA A 76 17.01 6.33 -11.27
CA ALA A 76 17.75 5.64 -12.32
C ALA A 76 17.13 5.84 -13.71
N VAL A 77 15.81 5.97 -13.80
CA VAL A 77 15.08 6.16 -15.08
C VAL A 77 15.18 7.59 -15.59
N ALA A 78 14.99 8.60 -14.73
CA ALA A 78 14.84 10.00 -15.15
C ALA A 78 15.35 11.03 -14.13
N GLY A 79 16.21 10.64 -13.19
CA GLY A 79 16.68 11.51 -12.13
C GLY A 79 15.54 12.00 -11.23
N THR A 80 15.57 13.27 -10.83
CA THR A 80 14.52 13.89 -10.00
C THR A 80 13.43 14.55 -10.84
N SER A 81 13.00 13.90 -11.92
CA SER A 81 11.90 14.43 -12.74
C SER A 81 10.55 14.27 -12.02
N HIS A 82 9.93 15.39 -11.64
CA HIS A 82 8.60 15.41 -11.04
C HIS A 82 7.58 14.68 -11.91
N THR A 83 7.61 14.93 -13.23
CA THR A 83 6.69 14.32 -14.21
C THR A 83 6.74 12.80 -14.17
N VAL A 84 7.94 12.21 -14.09
CA VAL A 84 8.11 10.75 -14.05
C VAL A 84 7.64 10.19 -12.71
N ILE A 85 7.95 10.88 -11.61
CA ILE A 85 7.50 10.47 -10.28
C ILE A 85 5.98 10.47 -10.18
N TYR A 86 5.36 11.53 -10.69
CA TYR A 86 3.91 11.67 -10.74
C TYR A 86 3.26 10.61 -11.64
N LEU A 87 3.84 10.35 -12.83
CA LEU A 87 3.35 9.31 -13.74
C LEU A 87 3.33 7.94 -13.05
N HIS A 88 4.39 7.56 -12.34
CA HIS A 88 4.43 6.30 -11.59
C HIS A 88 3.38 6.26 -10.47
N ASN A 89 3.15 7.37 -9.75
CA ASN A 89 2.10 7.43 -8.74
C ASN A 89 0.71 7.23 -9.37
N LEU A 90 0.44 7.88 -10.51
CA LEU A 90 -0.81 7.73 -11.26
C LEU A 90 -1.00 6.30 -11.78
N LEU A 91 0.04 5.66 -12.32
CA LEU A 91 -0.01 4.27 -12.77
C LEU A 91 -0.31 3.31 -11.61
N LEU A 92 0.35 3.48 -10.46
CA LEU A 92 0.05 2.71 -9.25
C LEU A 92 -1.40 2.94 -8.79
N TYR A 93 -1.91 4.16 -8.90
CA TYR A 93 -3.31 4.45 -8.58
C TYR A 93 -4.30 3.76 -9.53
N LEU A 94 -4.02 3.71 -10.83
CA LEU A 94 -4.83 2.93 -11.78
C LEU A 94 -4.82 1.43 -11.45
N VAL A 95 -3.69 0.88 -11.01
CA VAL A 95 -3.62 -0.49 -10.49
C VAL A 95 -4.53 -0.66 -9.28
N ASN A 96 -4.52 0.28 -8.33
CA ASN A 96 -5.43 0.27 -7.18
C ASN A 96 -6.90 0.23 -7.61
N ILE A 97 -7.30 1.12 -8.52
CA ILE A 97 -8.68 1.20 -9.05
C ILE A 97 -9.09 -0.14 -9.68
N PHE A 98 -8.22 -0.73 -10.49
CA PHE A 98 -8.47 -2.03 -11.10
C PHE A 98 -8.66 -3.15 -10.07
N LEU A 99 -7.79 -3.21 -9.06
CA LEU A 99 -7.88 -4.21 -8.00
C LEU A 99 -9.15 -4.04 -7.16
N VAL A 100 -9.52 -2.79 -6.84
CA VAL A 100 -10.79 -2.48 -6.17
C VAL A 100 -11.98 -2.95 -7.00
N TYR A 101 -12.02 -2.64 -8.30
CA TYR A 101 -13.07 -3.13 -9.19
C TYR A 101 -13.16 -4.65 -9.20
N LEU A 102 -12.03 -5.34 -9.29
CA LEU A 102 -11.95 -6.80 -9.28
C LEU A 102 -12.46 -7.40 -7.97
N ILE A 103 -12.10 -6.80 -6.83
CA ILE A 103 -12.58 -7.22 -5.50
C ILE A 103 -14.10 -7.04 -5.40
N LEU A 104 -14.62 -5.86 -5.75
CA LEU A 104 -16.04 -5.54 -5.65
C LEU A 104 -16.90 -6.39 -6.58
N ALA A 105 -16.47 -6.56 -7.85
CA ALA A 105 -17.14 -7.42 -8.81
C ALA A 105 -17.21 -8.88 -8.32
N ARG A 106 -16.18 -9.33 -7.58
CA ARG A 106 -16.15 -10.68 -7.02
C ARG A 106 -17.03 -10.83 -5.78
N LEU A 107 -17.06 -9.82 -4.91
CA LEU A 107 -17.81 -9.84 -3.65
C LEU A 107 -19.32 -9.70 -3.88
N PHE A 108 -19.75 -8.71 -4.67
CA PHE A 108 -21.17 -8.40 -4.83
C PHE A 108 -21.86 -9.14 -5.96
N ASN A 109 -21.09 -9.71 -6.90
CA ASN A 109 -21.63 -10.36 -8.10
C ASN A 109 -22.61 -9.50 -8.91
N ARG A 110 -22.49 -8.16 -8.82
CA ARG A 110 -23.30 -7.17 -9.53
C ARG A 110 -22.38 -6.16 -10.21
N ARG A 111 -22.35 -6.19 -11.55
CA ARG A 111 -21.39 -5.38 -12.34
C ARG A 111 -21.62 -3.88 -12.18
N GLU A 112 -22.87 -3.46 -12.12
CA GLU A 112 -23.25 -2.04 -11.96
C GLU A 112 -22.82 -1.49 -10.59
N LEU A 113 -23.04 -2.26 -9.52
CA LEU A 113 -22.61 -1.88 -8.18
C LEU A 113 -21.08 -1.77 -8.11
N ALA A 114 -20.36 -2.74 -8.68
CA ALA A 114 -18.90 -2.67 -8.76
C ALA A 114 -18.43 -1.45 -9.56
N PHE A 115 -19.11 -1.10 -10.66
CA PHE A 115 -18.79 0.09 -11.45
C PHE A 115 -18.98 1.38 -10.62
N TRP A 116 -20.17 1.60 -10.05
CA TRP A 116 -20.46 2.84 -9.34
C TRP A 116 -19.59 3.01 -8.10
N VAL A 117 -19.40 1.97 -7.30
CA VAL A 117 -18.57 2.05 -6.09
C VAL A 117 -17.09 2.26 -6.45
N THR A 118 -16.57 1.61 -7.50
CA THR A 118 -15.21 1.89 -7.97
C THR A 118 -15.08 3.29 -8.55
N ALA A 119 -16.06 3.79 -9.31
CA ALA A 119 -16.03 5.14 -9.85
C ALA A 119 -16.03 6.19 -8.72
N MET A 120 -16.85 5.98 -7.69
CA MET A 120 -16.85 6.82 -6.48
C MET A 120 -15.48 6.79 -5.79
N PHE A 121 -14.86 5.62 -5.63
CA PHE A 121 -13.50 5.50 -5.09
C PHE A 121 -12.46 6.21 -5.97
N ALA A 122 -12.49 5.98 -7.28
CA ALA A 122 -11.51 6.51 -8.22
C ALA A 122 -11.52 8.05 -8.35
N LEU A 123 -12.69 8.66 -8.17
CA LEU A 123 -12.89 10.10 -8.34
C LEU A 123 -13.02 10.84 -7.00
N HIS A 124 -12.85 10.15 -5.86
CA HIS A 124 -12.99 10.78 -4.56
C HIS A 124 -11.85 11.77 -4.29
N PRO A 125 -12.14 13.04 -3.92
CA PRO A 125 -11.10 14.08 -3.70
C PRO A 125 -10.04 13.72 -2.66
N VAL A 126 -10.38 12.84 -1.71
CA VAL A 126 -9.42 12.35 -0.69
C VAL A 126 -8.16 11.73 -1.29
N HIS A 127 -8.21 11.24 -2.54
CA HIS A 127 -7.06 10.63 -3.19
C HIS A 127 -6.13 11.63 -3.87
N ILE A 128 -6.50 12.91 -3.94
CA ILE A 128 -5.65 13.96 -4.56
C ILE A 128 -4.29 14.00 -3.89
N GLU A 129 -4.25 14.01 -2.56
CA GLU A 129 -2.99 14.01 -1.80
C GLU A 129 -2.14 12.77 -2.12
N SER A 130 -2.74 11.57 -2.07
CA SER A 130 -2.02 10.31 -2.30
C SER A 130 -1.47 10.15 -3.72
N VAL A 131 -2.11 10.75 -4.73
CA VAL A 131 -1.74 10.57 -6.15
C VAL A 131 -0.87 11.72 -6.65
N VAL A 132 -1.24 12.96 -6.36
CA VAL A 132 -0.61 14.17 -6.92
C VAL A 132 0.65 14.56 -6.16
N TRP A 133 0.69 14.35 -4.86
CA TRP A 133 1.89 14.70 -4.10
C TRP A 133 2.99 13.67 -4.34
N ALA A 134 4.14 14.12 -4.85
CA ALA A 134 5.29 13.28 -5.15
C ALA A 134 5.68 12.37 -3.97
N SER A 135 5.82 12.94 -2.77
CA SER A 135 6.19 12.20 -1.55
C SER A 135 5.14 11.19 -1.06
N ALA A 136 3.88 11.31 -1.49
CA ALA A 136 2.80 10.44 -1.07
C ALA A 136 2.80 9.06 -1.75
N ARG A 137 3.83 8.72 -2.55
CA ARG A 137 3.99 7.41 -3.20
C ARG A 137 3.75 6.21 -2.29
N LYS A 138 4.11 6.33 -1.01
CA LYS A 138 3.85 5.30 0.03
C LYS A 138 2.39 4.86 0.05
N ASP A 139 1.44 5.75 -0.22
CA ASP A 139 0.01 5.49 -0.18
C ASP A 139 -0.42 4.61 -1.37
N VAL A 140 -0.13 5.05 -2.59
CA VAL A 140 -0.52 4.33 -3.81
C VAL A 140 0.23 3.01 -3.96
N LEU A 141 1.51 2.95 -3.57
CA LEU A 141 2.31 1.73 -3.61
C LEU A 141 1.84 0.70 -2.56
N SER A 142 1.67 1.13 -1.31
CA SER A 142 1.19 0.22 -0.26
C SER A 142 -0.23 -0.24 -0.52
N GLY A 143 -1.10 0.64 -1.05
CA GLY A 143 -2.44 0.32 -1.52
C GLY A 143 -2.45 -0.79 -2.57
N ALA A 144 -1.52 -0.75 -3.54
CA ALA A 144 -1.50 -1.73 -4.63
C ALA A 144 -1.21 -3.12 -4.08
N PHE A 145 -0.21 -3.23 -3.21
CA PHE A 145 0.10 -4.46 -2.50
C PHE A 145 -1.03 -4.90 -1.56
N PHE A 146 -1.68 -3.96 -0.87
CA PHE A 146 -2.81 -4.22 0.04
C PHE A 146 -4.00 -4.85 -0.70
N PHE A 147 -4.46 -4.21 -1.78
CA PHE A 147 -5.59 -4.72 -2.57
C PHE A 147 -5.21 -6.00 -3.31
N LEU A 148 -3.97 -6.16 -3.76
CA LEU A 148 -3.52 -7.40 -4.40
C LEU A 148 -3.54 -8.56 -3.40
N ALA A 149 -3.09 -8.33 -2.15
CA ALA A 149 -3.20 -9.29 -1.07
C ALA A 149 -4.66 -9.70 -0.81
N ILE A 150 -5.60 -8.75 -0.79
CA ILE A 150 -7.04 -9.02 -0.66
C ILE A 150 -7.57 -9.85 -1.84
N ALA A 151 -7.27 -9.46 -3.08
CA ALA A 151 -7.74 -10.15 -4.27
C ALA A 151 -7.27 -11.61 -4.32
N LEU A 152 -6.00 -11.85 -3.97
CA LEU A 152 -5.43 -13.20 -3.84
C LEU A 152 -6.08 -13.99 -2.70
N TYR A 153 -6.33 -13.34 -1.55
CA TYR A 153 -6.99 -13.97 -0.41
C TYR A 153 -8.42 -14.42 -0.73
N ILE A 154 -9.19 -13.60 -1.44
CA ILE A 154 -10.58 -13.90 -1.86
C ILE A 154 -10.58 -15.04 -2.89
N THR A 155 -9.66 -15.03 -3.85
CA THR A 155 -9.61 -16.02 -4.94
C THR A 155 -8.96 -17.36 -4.55
N GLY A 156 -8.24 -17.43 -3.43
CA GLY A 156 -7.64 -18.64 -2.86
C GLY A 156 -8.61 -19.58 -2.14
N GLY A 157 -9.89 -19.65 -2.56
CA GLY A 157 -11.03 -20.25 -1.85
C GLY A 157 -10.91 -21.72 -1.39
N ASP A 158 -9.89 -22.47 -1.82
CA ASP A 158 -9.46 -23.72 -1.20
C ASP A 158 -7.96 -23.74 -0.99
N ARG A 159 -7.51 -23.21 0.15
CA ARG A 159 -6.09 -23.07 0.51
C ARG A 159 -5.34 -24.40 0.61
N LEU A 160 -6.08 -25.51 0.72
CA LEU A 160 -5.57 -26.88 0.77
C LEU A 160 -5.48 -27.56 -0.62
N SER A 161 -6.02 -26.93 -1.67
CA SER A 161 -5.78 -27.38 -3.04
C SER A 161 -4.38 -26.95 -3.49
N LYS A 162 -3.70 -27.80 -4.29
CA LYS A 162 -2.45 -27.44 -4.97
C LYS A 162 -2.55 -26.12 -5.77
N LYS A 163 -3.77 -25.68 -6.15
CA LYS A 163 -4.00 -24.40 -6.85
C LYS A 163 -4.30 -23.20 -5.93
N GLY A 164 -4.55 -23.43 -4.63
CA GLY A 164 -4.93 -22.38 -3.68
C GLY A 164 -3.81 -21.93 -2.75
N TRP A 165 -2.86 -22.81 -2.41
CA TRP A 165 -1.78 -22.51 -1.47
C TRP A 165 -0.83 -21.41 -1.98
N TRP A 166 -0.48 -21.42 -3.27
CA TRP A 166 0.40 -20.39 -3.84
C TRP A 166 -0.23 -18.99 -3.78
N LYS A 167 -1.55 -18.88 -3.97
CA LYS A 167 -2.28 -17.60 -3.83
C LYS A 167 -2.26 -17.11 -2.40
N TYR A 168 -2.36 -18.02 -1.44
CA TYR A 168 -2.24 -17.69 -0.02
C TYR A 168 -0.84 -17.18 0.32
N ILE A 169 0.22 -17.87 -0.12
CA ILE A 169 1.60 -17.40 0.09
C ILE A 169 1.81 -16.05 -0.58
N LEU A 170 1.36 -15.88 -1.82
CA LEU A 170 1.51 -14.64 -2.54
C LEU A 170 0.72 -13.50 -1.87
N SER A 171 -0.46 -13.77 -1.34
CA SER A 171 -1.23 -12.82 -0.51
C SER A 171 -0.44 -12.39 0.73
N PHE A 172 0.22 -13.33 1.41
CA PHE A 172 1.06 -13.05 2.57
C PHE A 172 2.30 -12.22 2.19
N ILE A 173 2.97 -12.55 1.09
CA ILE A 173 4.12 -11.79 0.58
C ILE A 173 3.68 -10.35 0.28
N PHE A 174 2.59 -10.15 -0.47
CA PHE A 174 2.11 -8.80 -0.77
C PHE A 174 1.66 -8.04 0.47
N PHE A 175 1.13 -8.71 1.49
CA PHE A 175 0.89 -8.06 2.77
C PHE A 175 2.19 -7.53 3.41
N VAL A 176 3.25 -8.35 3.47
CA VAL A 176 4.55 -7.91 4.00
C VAL A 176 5.11 -6.74 3.18
N LEU A 177 5.02 -6.81 1.85
CA LEU A 177 5.44 -5.71 0.98
C LEU A 177 4.60 -4.44 1.23
N SER A 178 3.29 -4.56 1.45
CA SER A 178 2.43 -3.43 1.80
C SER A 178 2.90 -2.74 3.09
N VAL A 179 3.25 -3.51 4.13
CA VAL A 179 3.77 -3.00 5.41
C VAL A 179 5.13 -2.32 5.22
N LEU A 180 6.02 -2.89 4.41
CA LEU A 180 7.32 -2.30 4.09
C LEU A 180 7.23 -1.04 3.23
N ALA A 181 6.13 -0.84 2.49
CA ALA A 181 5.84 0.41 1.78
C ALA A 181 5.22 1.46 2.71
N LYS A 182 4.29 1.06 3.59
CA LYS A 182 3.65 1.94 4.58
C LYS A 182 3.18 1.14 5.79
N GLN A 183 3.67 1.50 6.97
CA GLN A 183 3.42 0.76 8.22
C GLN A 183 1.95 0.71 8.63
N THR A 184 1.12 1.70 8.27
CA THR A 184 -0.32 1.73 8.61
C THR A 184 -1.13 0.59 7.98
N THR A 185 -0.55 -0.11 6.99
CA THR A 185 -1.19 -1.26 6.33
C THR A 185 -1.14 -2.55 7.16
N VAL A 186 -0.54 -2.52 8.36
CA VAL A 186 -0.71 -3.57 9.40
C VAL A 186 -2.18 -3.81 9.77
N THR A 187 -3.10 -2.96 9.31
CA THR A 187 -4.55 -3.14 9.42
C THR A 187 -5.12 -4.21 8.49
N LEU A 188 -4.37 -4.71 7.49
CA LEU A 188 -4.88 -5.70 6.53
C LEU A 188 -5.50 -6.95 7.18
N PRO A 189 -4.90 -7.59 8.20
CA PRO A 189 -5.45 -8.82 8.76
C PRO A 189 -6.85 -8.63 9.36
N PHE A 190 -7.16 -7.42 9.84
CA PHE A 190 -8.52 -7.08 10.29
C PHE A 190 -9.51 -7.02 9.12
N VAL A 191 -9.11 -6.48 7.96
CA VAL A 191 -9.92 -6.51 6.75
C VAL A 191 -10.14 -7.95 6.28
N LEU A 192 -9.08 -8.77 6.28
CA LEU A 192 -9.20 -10.19 5.91
C LEU A 192 -10.05 -10.99 6.90
N LEU A 193 -10.00 -10.64 8.18
CA LEU A 193 -10.86 -11.20 9.23
C LEU A 193 -12.33 -10.91 8.92
N LEU A 194 -12.68 -9.65 8.65
CA LEU A 194 -14.05 -9.27 8.25
C LEU A 194 -14.49 -10.04 6.99
N LEU A 195 -13.65 -10.08 5.95
CA LEU A 195 -13.93 -10.85 4.74
C LEU A 195 -14.11 -12.35 5.01
N ALA A 196 -13.36 -12.93 5.96
CA ALA A 196 -13.54 -14.33 6.33
C ALA A 196 -14.92 -14.61 6.96
N PHE A 197 -15.55 -13.63 7.60
CA PHE A 197 -16.91 -13.74 8.12
C PHE A 197 -17.99 -13.64 7.03
N PHE A 198 -17.78 -12.78 6.03
CA PHE A 198 -18.74 -12.50 4.95
C PHE A 198 -18.71 -13.50 3.79
N LEU A 199 -17.58 -14.17 3.52
CA LEU A 199 -17.44 -15.04 2.34
C LEU A 199 -18.20 -16.37 2.44
N ASP A 200 -17.60 -17.37 3.08
CA ASP A 200 -18.16 -18.74 3.12
C ASP A 200 -18.18 -19.24 4.56
N ARG A 201 -19.40 -19.43 5.09
CA ARG A 201 -19.64 -19.86 6.48
C ARG A 201 -19.06 -21.26 6.74
N ALA A 202 -19.14 -22.18 5.78
CA ALA A 202 -18.71 -23.56 5.97
C ALA A 202 -17.19 -23.66 6.16
N LYS A 203 -16.42 -22.79 5.49
CA LYS A 203 -14.95 -22.77 5.55
C LYS A 203 -14.39 -21.76 6.56
N ARG A 204 -15.24 -21.09 7.35
CA ARG A 204 -14.85 -19.97 8.23
C ARG A 204 -13.74 -20.33 9.22
N LYS A 205 -13.89 -21.41 10.01
CA LYS A 205 -12.88 -21.81 11.01
C LYS A 205 -11.50 -21.99 10.38
N LYS A 206 -11.42 -22.70 9.26
CA LYS A 206 -10.16 -22.86 8.50
C LYS A 206 -9.63 -21.51 8.03
N ARG A 207 -10.47 -20.64 7.49
CA ARG A 207 -10.05 -19.31 7.03
C ARG A 207 -9.44 -18.46 8.15
N LEU A 208 -9.98 -18.55 9.37
CA LEU A 208 -9.47 -17.87 10.55
C LEU A 208 -8.11 -18.42 10.99
N LEU A 209 -7.92 -19.74 10.98
CA LEU A 209 -6.61 -20.35 11.31
C LEU A 209 -5.51 -19.88 10.35
N PHE A 210 -5.82 -19.75 9.06
CA PHE A 210 -4.89 -19.20 8.06
C PHE A 210 -4.62 -17.69 8.21
N LEU A 211 -5.31 -16.98 9.09
CA LEU A 211 -4.98 -15.58 9.40
C LEU A 211 -3.94 -15.46 10.52
N ILE A 212 -3.65 -16.53 11.27
CA ILE A 212 -2.70 -16.48 12.38
C ILE A 212 -1.34 -15.92 11.93
N PRO A 213 -0.73 -16.39 10.81
CA PRO A 213 0.55 -15.83 10.36
C PRO A 213 0.48 -14.34 10.02
N PHE A 214 -0.66 -13.88 9.47
CA PHE A 214 -0.90 -12.46 9.15
C PHE A 214 -0.99 -11.61 10.42
N PHE A 215 -1.61 -12.11 11.49
CA PHE A 215 -1.62 -11.40 12.78
C PHE A 215 -0.26 -11.43 13.47
N LEU A 216 0.45 -12.56 13.47
CA LEU A 216 1.78 -12.64 14.10
C LEU A 216 2.76 -11.61 13.53
N ILE A 217 2.77 -11.45 12.21
CA ILE A 217 3.65 -10.48 11.55
C ILE A 217 3.21 -9.02 11.83
N THR A 218 1.95 -8.74 12.20
CA THR A 218 1.56 -7.37 12.63
C THR A 218 2.09 -7.00 14.01
N VAL A 219 2.30 -7.98 14.89
CA VAL A 219 2.83 -7.74 16.23
C VAL A 219 4.25 -7.19 16.15
N PHE A 220 5.06 -7.64 15.20
CA PHE A 220 6.47 -7.27 15.10
C PHE A 220 6.70 -5.78 14.77
N PRO A 221 6.11 -5.16 13.72
CA PRO A 221 6.21 -3.72 13.47
C PRO A 221 5.66 -2.88 14.62
N VAL A 222 4.53 -3.28 15.21
CA VAL A 222 3.94 -2.57 16.35
C VAL A 222 4.90 -2.60 17.54
N PHE A 223 5.44 -3.76 17.88
CA PHE A 223 6.44 -3.91 18.93
C PHE A 223 7.70 -3.10 18.64
N PHE A 224 8.21 -3.14 17.40
CA PHE A 224 9.38 -2.37 16.99
C PHE A 224 9.15 -0.86 17.13
N VAL A 225 7.99 -0.35 16.69
CA VAL A 225 7.62 1.06 16.85
C VAL A 225 7.50 1.43 18.33
N LEU A 226 6.83 0.62 19.15
CA LEU A 226 6.71 0.84 20.59
C LEU A 226 8.07 0.83 21.30
N PHE A 227 8.96 -0.08 20.91
CA PHE A 227 10.32 -0.16 21.45
C PHE A 227 11.13 1.08 21.09
N LYS A 228 11.09 1.50 19.82
CA LYS A 228 11.85 2.65 19.31
C LYS A 228 11.29 4.00 19.78
N SER A 229 9.98 4.08 20.03
CA SER A 229 9.32 5.28 20.58
C SER A 229 9.71 5.58 22.02
N GLY A 230 10.43 4.66 22.67
CA GLY A 230 10.78 4.77 24.08
C GLY A 230 9.57 4.67 25.00
N VAL A 231 8.48 4.07 24.52
CA VAL A 231 7.30 3.74 25.35
C VAL A 231 7.56 2.48 26.18
N LEU A 232 8.37 1.58 25.64
CA LEU A 232 8.86 0.38 26.34
C LEU A 232 10.23 0.58 27.02
N SER A 233 10.94 1.67 26.72
CA SER A 233 12.12 2.09 27.49
C SER A 233 11.70 3.18 28.48
N SER A 234 12.38 3.33 29.61
CA SER A 234 12.08 4.38 30.60
C SER A 234 12.44 5.81 30.15
N HIS A 235 12.62 6.03 28.84
CA HIS A 235 13.09 7.28 28.23
C HIS A 235 12.12 7.71 27.12
N PHE A 236 11.04 8.38 27.51
CA PHE A 236 10.07 8.95 26.58
C PHE A 236 10.68 10.12 25.80
N ARG A 237 10.47 10.17 24.48
CA ARG A 237 10.72 11.39 23.70
C ARG A 237 9.83 12.52 24.25
N TYR A 238 10.46 13.64 24.58
CA TYR A 238 9.79 14.81 25.19
C TYR A 238 9.21 14.57 26.59
N GLY A 239 9.64 13.52 27.32
CA GLY A 239 9.20 13.26 28.69
C GLY A 239 7.73 12.85 28.84
N ASN A 240 7.01 12.64 27.73
CA ASN A 240 5.60 12.27 27.73
C ASN A 240 5.34 11.05 26.82
N PRO A 241 4.77 9.95 27.35
CA PRO A 241 4.48 8.74 26.58
C PRO A 241 3.51 8.98 25.42
N TYR A 242 2.53 9.87 25.59
CA TYR A 242 1.50 10.14 24.58
C TYR A 242 2.08 10.88 23.38
N ILE A 243 2.93 11.88 23.62
CA ILE A 243 3.62 12.64 22.56
C ILE A 243 4.63 11.72 21.84
N SER A 244 5.30 10.83 22.58
CA SER A 244 6.17 9.81 22.01
C SER A 244 5.43 8.84 21.08
N LEU A 245 4.24 8.37 21.49
CA LEU A 245 3.38 7.52 20.66
C LEU A 245 2.88 8.24 19.41
N LEU A 246 2.40 9.47 19.55
CA LEU A 246 1.88 10.27 18.43
C LEU A 246 2.95 10.61 17.40
N THR A 247 4.19 10.84 17.84
CA THR A 247 5.33 11.09 16.95
C THR A 247 5.92 9.83 16.35
N ALA A 248 5.76 8.67 17.00
CA ALA A 248 6.25 7.39 16.49
C ALA A 248 5.38 6.76 15.41
N VAL A 249 4.10 7.16 15.32
CA VAL A 249 3.12 6.62 14.35
C VAL A 249 3.05 7.45 13.05
N ARG A 250 3.68 8.63 12.99
CA ARG A 250 3.80 9.46 11.78
C ARG A 250 4.92 8.99 10.85
#